data_AF-A0A847MWD4-F1
#
_entry.id   AF-A0A847MWD4-F1
#
_cell.length_a   1.000
_cell.length_b   1.000
_cell.length_c   1.000
_cell.angle_alpha   90.00
_cell.angle_beta   90.00
_cell.angle_gamma   90.00
#
_symmetry.space_group_name_H-M   'P 1'
#
loop_
_entity.id
_entity.type
_entity.pdbx_description
1 polymer ?
#
loop_
_entity_poly.entity_id
_entity_poly.type
_entity_poly.pdbx_seq_one_letter_code
_entity_poly.pdbx_strand_id
1 'polypeptide(L)'
;MRLPSHPLTKTLALVSVGYVTVMALTPERLTKQLGGQVSRSEAEHLTKTWAGRDLPVCALALAGPDSAVPYAVGLRIAADITDAVTLGTATTGKARTAVLATTGGWGLAQLAAFLIDRRTGSARE
;
A
#
# COMPACT_ATOMS: atom_id res chain seq x y z
N MET A 1 19.87 -16.65 -15.12
CA MET A 1 19.35 -15.39 -14.56
C MET A 1 19.01 -15.64 -13.10
N ARG A 2 19.69 -15.01 -12.13
CA ARG A 2 19.29 -15.14 -10.72
C ARG A 2 17.95 -14.43 -10.57
N LEU A 3 16.94 -15.14 -10.06
CA LEU A 3 15.66 -14.52 -9.74
C LEU A 3 15.89 -13.40 -8.73
N PRO A 4 15.20 -12.25 -8.84
CA PRO A 4 15.27 -11.22 -7.82
C PRO A 4 14.85 -11.83 -6.48
N SER A 5 15.63 -11.53 -5.45
CA SER A 5 15.25 -11.73 -4.06
C SER A 5 13.92 -11.04 -3.76
N HIS A 6 13.04 -11.72 -3.04
CA HIS A 6 11.67 -11.27 -2.71
C HIS A 6 10.82 -10.89 -3.93
N PRO A 7 10.62 -11.81 -4.90
CA PRO A 7 9.95 -11.50 -6.16
C PRO A 7 8.49 -11.07 -5.97
N LEU A 8 7.74 -11.68 -5.04
CA LEU A 8 6.34 -11.30 -4.81
C LEU A 8 6.25 -9.93 -4.14
N THR A 9 7.11 -9.67 -3.17
CA THR A 9 7.18 -8.40 -2.44
C THR A 9 7.52 -7.25 -3.40
N LYS A 10 8.53 -7.44 -4.27
CA LYS A 10 8.92 -6.45 -5.28
C LYS A 10 7.83 -6.26 -6.34
N THR A 11 7.14 -7.33 -6.73
CA THR A 11 5.98 -7.23 -7.63
C THR A 11 4.87 -6.40 -7.01
N LEU A 12 4.51 -6.68 -5.75
CA LEU A 12 3.44 -5.95 -5.07
C LEU A 12 3.81 -4.48 -4.84
N ALA A 13 5.09 -4.18 -4.53
CA ALA A 13 5.59 -2.81 -4.49
C ALA A 13 5.43 -2.08 -5.84
N LEU A 14 5.70 -2.74 -6.97
CA LEU A 14 5.48 -2.17 -8.30
C LEU A 14 3.99 -1.92 -8.58
N VAL A 15 3.11 -2.85 -8.19
CA VAL A 15 1.66 -2.64 -8.29
C VAL A 15 1.22 -1.46 -7.42
N SER A 16 1.75 -1.31 -6.21
CA SER A 16 1.47 -0.16 -5.33
C SER A 16 1.93 1.17 -5.93
N VAL A 17 3.09 1.22 -6.62
CA VAL A 17 3.52 2.41 -7.37
C VAL A 17 2.46 2.80 -8.40
N GLY A 18 2.00 1.84 -9.19
CA GLY A 18 0.95 2.07 -10.20
C GLY A 18 -0.35 2.56 -9.56
N TYR A 19 -0.82 1.87 -8.51
CA TYR A 19 -2.05 2.21 -7.81
C TYR A 19 -2.00 3.63 -7.21
N VAL A 20 -0.96 3.97 -6.46
CA VAL A 20 -0.86 5.27 -5.80
C VAL A 20 -0.69 6.41 -6.80
N THR A 21 0.04 6.18 -7.89
CA THR A 21 0.19 7.16 -8.97
C THR A 21 -1.15 7.43 -9.63
N VAL A 22 -1.92 6.39 -9.95
CA VAL A 22 -3.26 6.54 -10.53
C VAL A 22 -4.18 7.29 -9.56
N MET A 23 -4.20 6.95 -8.27
CA MET A 23 -5.03 7.64 -7.28
C MET A 23 -4.63 9.12 -7.11
N ALA A 24 -3.33 9.44 -7.10
CA ALA A 24 -2.84 10.82 -7.03
C ALA A 24 -3.24 11.66 -8.24
N LEU A 25 -3.30 11.05 -9.43
CA LEU A 25 -3.71 11.72 -10.67
C LEU A 25 -5.24 11.79 -10.86
N THR A 26 -6.01 10.99 -10.12
CA THR A 26 -7.48 10.88 -10.26
C THR A 26 -8.20 10.96 -8.91
N PRO A 27 -8.04 12.06 -8.14
CA PRO A 27 -8.61 12.18 -6.80
C PRO A 27 -10.14 12.06 -6.76
N GLU A 28 -10.84 12.37 -7.85
CA GLU A 28 -12.29 12.17 -7.99
C GLU A 28 -12.73 10.71 -7.84
N ARG A 29 -11.85 9.73 -8.13
CA ARG A 29 -12.15 8.31 -7.89
C ARG A 29 -12.35 8.03 -6.42
N LEU A 30 -11.54 8.66 -5.56
CA LEU A 30 -11.64 8.52 -4.12
C LEU A 30 -12.94 9.15 -3.60
N THR A 31 -13.28 10.36 -4.04
CA THR A 31 -14.56 11.00 -3.70
C THR A 31 -15.75 10.08 -4.04
N LYS A 32 -15.73 9.43 -5.21
CA LYS A 32 -16.77 8.49 -5.62
C LYS A 32 -16.79 7.22 -4.76
N GLN A 33 -15.62 6.64 -4.45
CA GLN A 33 -15.51 5.44 -3.61
C GLN A 33 -16.00 5.69 -2.17
N LEU A 34 -15.77 6.90 -1.65
CA LEU A 34 -16.23 7.31 -0.33
C LEU A 34 -17.66 7.88 -0.34
N GLY A 35 -18.38 7.76 -1.46
CA GLY A 35 -19.78 8.19 -1.55
C GLY A 35 -20.00 9.67 -1.28
N GLY A 36 -19.03 10.52 -1.61
CA GLY A 36 -19.11 11.97 -1.38
C GLY A 36 -18.86 12.42 0.06
N GLN A 37 -18.40 11.54 0.95
CA GLN A 37 -18.06 11.91 2.34
C GLN A 37 -16.81 12.79 2.46
N VAL A 38 -16.06 12.95 1.37
CA VAL A 38 -14.92 13.88 1.27
C VAL A 38 -15.12 14.78 0.07
N SER A 39 -14.75 16.05 0.20
CA SER A 39 -14.66 16.98 -0.92
C SER A 39 -13.54 16.61 -1.88
N ARG A 40 -13.53 17.20 -3.07
CA ARG A 40 -12.47 16.99 -4.07
C ARG A 40 -11.11 17.45 -3.56
N SER A 41 -11.05 18.59 -2.87
CA SER A 41 -9.79 19.14 -2.34
C SER A 41 -9.23 18.27 -1.21
N GLU A 42 -10.08 17.74 -0.33
CA GLU A 42 -9.68 16.78 0.69
C GLU A 42 -9.15 15.48 0.06
N ALA A 43 -9.84 14.96 -0.96
CA ALA A 43 -9.39 13.79 -1.69
C ALA A 43 -8.03 14.02 -2.36
N GLU A 44 -7.82 15.19 -2.97
CA GLU A 44 -6.54 15.56 -3.59
C GLU A 44 -5.39 15.64 -2.59
N HIS A 45 -5.60 16.27 -1.43
CA HIS A 45 -4.58 16.31 -0.38
C HIS A 45 -4.27 14.92 0.16
N LEU A 46 -5.29 14.09 0.34
CA LEU A 46 -5.13 12.75 0.87
C LEU A 46 -4.35 11.84 -0.11
N THR A 47 -4.72 11.83 -1.40
CA THR A 47 -4.01 11.01 -2.39
C THR A 47 -2.58 11.47 -2.63
N LYS A 48 -2.30 12.78 -2.57
CA LYS A 48 -0.93 13.32 -2.60
C LYS A 48 -0.12 12.92 -1.37
N THR A 49 -0.75 12.92 -0.19
CA THR A 49 -0.11 12.47 1.06
C THR A 49 0.26 11.00 0.99
N TRP A 50 -0.66 10.15 0.50
CA TRP A 50 -0.37 8.74 0.26
C TRP A 50 0.76 8.57 -0.75
N ALA A 51 0.76 9.28 -1.89
CA ALA A 51 1.84 9.18 -2.86
C ALA A 51 3.21 9.59 -2.26
N GLY A 52 3.24 10.69 -1.49
CA GLY A 52 4.45 11.16 -0.82
C GLY A 52 5.01 10.17 0.20
N ARG A 53 4.16 9.37 0.85
CA ARG A 53 4.56 8.30 1.77
C ARG A 53 4.93 7.01 1.04
N ASP A 54 4.10 6.60 0.10
CA ASP A 54 4.11 5.27 -0.49
C ASP A 54 5.19 5.11 -1.56
N LEU A 55 5.44 6.13 -2.37
CA LEU A 55 6.46 6.06 -3.42
C LEU A 55 7.86 5.88 -2.83
N PRO A 56 8.29 6.59 -1.77
CA PRO A 56 9.54 6.30 -1.09
C PRO A 56 9.63 4.88 -0.52
N VAL A 57 8.55 4.37 0.09
CA VAL A 57 8.50 2.99 0.61
C VAL A 57 8.65 1.96 -0.53
N CYS A 58 8.00 2.18 -1.67
CA CYS A 58 8.17 1.33 -2.85
C CYS A 58 9.58 1.43 -3.43
N ALA A 59 10.16 2.63 -3.49
CA ALA A 59 11.53 2.84 -3.97
C ALA A 59 12.53 2.08 -3.08
N LEU A 60 12.33 2.09 -1.75
CA LEU A 60 13.14 1.31 -0.82
C LEU A 60 13.06 -0.19 -1.09
N ALA A 61 11.86 -0.72 -1.37
CA ALA A 61 11.68 -2.15 -1.69
C ALA A 61 12.27 -2.55 -3.05
N LEU A 62 12.18 -1.68 -4.05
CA LEU A 62 12.55 -1.97 -5.44
C LEU A 62 14.03 -1.72 -5.74
N ALA A 63 14.58 -0.61 -5.25
CA ALA A 63 15.92 -0.14 -5.57
C ALA A 63 16.89 -0.19 -4.37
N GLY A 64 16.38 -0.41 -3.16
CA GLY A 64 17.22 -0.59 -1.98
C GLY A 64 17.94 -1.94 -1.94
N PRO A 65 18.90 -2.10 -1.01
CA PRO A 65 19.51 -3.41 -0.76
C PRO A 65 18.47 -4.39 -0.21
N ASP A 66 18.69 -5.69 -0.38
CA ASP A 66 17.72 -6.70 0.05
C ASP A 66 17.46 -6.70 1.57
N SER A 67 18.44 -6.26 2.35
CA SER A 67 18.29 -6.03 3.79
C SER A 67 17.28 -4.92 4.12
N ALA A 68 16.91 -4.05 3.17
CA ALA A 68 15.91 -3.00 3.33
C ALA A 68 14.47 -3.49 3.11
N VAL A 69 14.26 -4.63 2.44
CA VAL A 69 12.93 -5.15 2.09
C VAL A 69 12.04 -5.38 3.32
N PRO A 70 12.51 -5.98 4.44
CA PRO A 70 11.69 -6.14 5.64
C PRO A 70 11.21 -4.80 6.22
N TYR A 71 12.04 -3.76 6.16
CA TYR A 71 11.69 -2.42 6.65
C TYR A 71 10.67 -1.76 5.73
N ALA A 72 10.82 -1.87 4.41
CA ALA A 72 9.84 -1.36 3.45
C ALA A 72 8.46 -2.02 3.63
N VAL A 73 8.43 -3.34 3.84
CA VAL A 73 7.19 -4.09 4.13
C VAL A 73 6.59 -3.65 5.46
N GLY A 74 7.40 -3.52 6.52
CA GLY A 74 6.95 -3.05 7.83
C GLY A 74 6.34 -1.65 7.78
N LEU A 75 7.00 -0.72 7.10
CA LEU A 75 6.49 0.64 6.86
C LEU A 75 5.15 0.62 6.12
N ARG A 76 5.01 -0.24 5.11
CA ARG A 76 3.75 -0.36 4.36
C ARG A 76 2.62 -0.88 5.23
N ILE A 77 2.84 -1.95 5.98
CA ILE A 77 1.82 -2.53 6.87
C ILE A 77 1.42 -1.51 7.94
N ALA A 78 2.39 -0.78 8.52
CA ALA A 78 2.10 0.26 9.50
C ALA A 78 1.26 1.40 8.90
N ALA A 79 1.55 1.80 7.66
CA ALA A 79 0.76 2.77 6.91
C ALA A 79 -0.67 2.28 6.66
N ASP A 80 -0.85 1.03 6.21
CA ASP A 80 -2.16 0.43 5.97
C ASP A 80 -3.01 0.34 7.24
N ILE A 81 -2.40 -0.04 8.38
CA ILE A 81 -3.07 -0.05 9.69
C ILE A 81 -3.47 1.38 10.09
N THR A 82 -2.57 2.35 9.91
CA THR A 82 -2.85 3.76 10.22
C THR A 82 -4.01 4.29 9.38
N ASP A 83 -4.04 3.97 8.08
CA ASP A 83 -5.13 4.36 7.19
C ASP A 83 -6.44 3.66 7.60
N ALA A 84 -6.41 2.37 7.95
CA ALA A 84 -7.59 1.62 8.42
C ALA A 84 -8.21 2.27 9.67
N VAL A 85 -7.38 2.61 10.66
CA VAL A 85 -7.84 3.24 11.91
C VAL A 85 -8.32 4.67 11.66
N THR A 86 -7.51 5.49 11.00
CA THR A 86 -7.80 6.92 10.80
C THR A 86 -9.01 7.12 9.91
N LEU A 87 -9.05 6.47 8.74
CA LEU A 87 -10.14 6.64 7.79
C LEU A 87 -11.37 5.83 8.22
N GLY A 88 -11.18 4.68 8.89
CA GLY A 88 -12.29 3.88 9.40
C GLY A 88 -13.09 4.61 10.48
N THR A 89 -12.42 5.39 11.34
CA THR A 89 -13.07 6.24 12.34
C THR A 89 -13.70 7.49 11.72
N ALA A 90 -13.11 8.04 10.66
CA ALA A 90 -13.61 9.22 9.96
C ALA A 90 -14.76 8.96 8.96
N THR A 91 -15.03 7.69 8.61
CA THR A 91 -16.06 7.33 7.61
C THR A 91 -17.19 6.51 8.23
N THR A 92 -18.32 6.39 7.51
CA THR A 92 -19.48 5.59 7.93
C THR A 92 -20.09 4.77 6.79
N GLY A 93 -20.89 3.76 7.14
CA GLY A 93 -21.63 2.93 6.18
C GLY A 93 -20.73 2.24 5.15
N LYS A 94 -21.14 2.29 3.88
CA LYS A 94 -20.41 1.65 2.76
C LYS A 94 -18.99 2.21 2.59
N ALA A 95 -18.78 3.50 2.87
CA ALA A 95 -17.45 4.11 2.78
C ALA A 95 -16.50 3.51 3.82
N ARG A 96 -16.95 3.31 5.06
CA ARG A 96 -16.16 2.63 6.11
C ARG A 96 -15.79 1.22 5.70
N THR A 97 -16.74 0.45 5.19
CA THR A 97 -16.46 -0.91 4.70
C THR A 97 -15.43 -0.90 3.58
N ALA A 98 -15.56 0.00 2.61
CA ALA A 98 -14.62 0.11 1.49
C ALA A 98 -13.21 0.50 1.94
N VAL A 99 -13.09 1.46 2.87
CA VAL A 99 -11.83 1.85 3.49
C VAL A 99 -11.17 0.66 4.18
N LEU A 100 -11.87 0.02 5.12
CA LEU A 100 -11.31 -1.07 5.93
C LEU A 100 -10.93 -2.28 5.06
N ALA A 101 -11.75 -2.58 4.05
CA ALA A 101 -11.46 -3.67 3.10
C ALA A 101 -10.23 -3.34 2.24
N THR A 102 -10.09 -2.09 1.79
CA THR A 102 -8.96 -1.69 0.94
C THR A 102 -7.66 -1.69 1.74
N THR A 103 -7.61 -0.98 2.87
CA THR A 103 -6.38 -0.85 3.66
C THR A 103 -6.00 -2.17 4.33
N GLY A 104 -6.97 -2.89 4.90
CA GLY A 104 -6.74 -4.24 5.43
C GLY A 104 -6.31 -5.23 4.35
N GLY A 105 -6.91 -5.16 3.16
CA GLY A 105 -6.55 -6.00 2.02
C GLY A 105 -5.11 -5.79 1.55
N TRP A 106 -4.67 -4.53 1.42
CA TRP A 106 -3.29 -4.19 1.07
C TRP A 106 -2.30 -4.65 2.14
N GLY A 107 -2.58 -4.37 3.42
CA GLY A 107 -1.69 -4.78 4.51
C GLY A 107 -1.52 -6.29 4.60
N LEU A 108 -2.61 -7.05 4.44
CA LEU A 108 -2.56 -8.52 4.40
C LEU A 108 -1.82 -9.04 3.17
N ALA A 109 -2.03 -8.45 1.99
CA ALA A 109 -1.32 -8.84 0.77
C ALA A 109 0.19 -8.62 0.91
N GLN A 110 0.61 -7.49 1.48
CA GLN A 110 2.01 -7.16 1.76
C GLN A 110 2.65 -8.16 2.72
N LEU A 111 1.95 -8.48 3.82
CA LEU A 111 2.41 -9.48 4.78
C LEU A 111 2.53 -10.86 4.14
N ALA A 112 1.52 -11.29 3.37
CA ALA A 112 1.51 -12.60 2.72
C ALA A 112 2.63 -12.74 1.69
N ALA A 113 2.82 -11.76 0.81
CA ALA A 113 3.88 -11.74 -0.18
C ALA A 113 5.26 -11.89 0.48
N PHE A 114 5.52 -11.13 1.54
CA PHE A 114 6.78 -11.18 2.26
C PHE A 114 7.01 -12.52 2.97
N LEU A 115 5.99 -13.09 3.62
CA LEU A 115 6.12 -14.40 4.28
C LEU A 115 6.35 -15.54 3.29
N ILE A 116 5.70 -15.49 2.11
CA ILE A 116 5.92 -16.48 1.05
C ILE A 116 7.34 -16.36 0.50
N ASP A 117 7.80 -15.14 0.21
CA ASP A 117 9.17 -14.89 -0.26
C ASP A 117 10.22 -15.37 0.75
N ARG A 118 10.01 -15.11 2.06
CA ARG A 118 10.92 -15.61 3.11
C ARG A 118 10.95 -17.13 3.18
N ARG A 119 9.80 -17.79 3.13
CA ARG A 119 9.73 -19.27 3.18
C ARG A 119 10.40 -19.91 1.98
N THR A 120 10.17 -19.36 0.78
CA THR A 120 10.75 -19.87 -0.46
C THR A 120 12.23 -19.52 -0.62
N GLY A 121 12.69 -18.43 -0.02
CA GLY A 121 14.11 -18.07 0.10
C GLY A 121 14.87 -18.98 1.05
N SER A 122 14.37 -19.21 2.27
CA SER A 122 14.99 -20.11 3.26
C SER A 122 14.96 -21.59 2.86
N ALA A 123 14.10 -22.00 1.93
CA ALA A 123 14.08 -23.37 1.38
C ALA A 123 15.13 -23.59 0.28
N ARG A 124 15.84 -22.55 -0.15
CA ARG A 124 16.86 -22.60 -1.22
C ARG A 124 18.30 -22.46 -0.69
N GLU A 125 18.46 -22.27 0.62
CA GLU A 125 19.73 -22.29 1.36
C GLU A 125 19.94 -23.67 2.00
#